data_AF-A0A925W465-F1
#
_entry.id   AF-A0A925W465-F1
#
_cell.length_a   1.000
_cell.length_b   1.000
_cell.length_c   1.000
_cell.angle_alpha   90.00
_cell.angle_beta   90.00
_cell.angle_gamma   90.00
#
_symmetry.space_group_name_H-M   'P 1'
#
loop_
_entity.id
_entity.type
_entity.pdbx_description
1 polymer ?
#
loop_
_entity_poly.entity_id
_entity_poly.type
_entity_poly.pdbx_seq_one_letter_code
_entity_poly.pdbx_strand_id
1 'polypeptide(L)'
;MDARICAECTRAVLVNRGGRFMIAPELATQERLLGAPARSLYLRGRSAVLGDPPPQVVAELFGLLPVALVEMALARPGPVVPAAQAIEAYSTACWEWGRHHLAEIGPADRLADLLVAVSDAADASALAL
;
A
#
# COMPACT_ATOMS: atom_id res chain seq x y z
N MET A 1 5.75 26.49 -9.44
CA MET A 1 6.79 25.45 -9.57
C MET A 1 6.34 24.51 -10.68
N ASP A 2 7.21 24.19 -11.63
CA ASP A 2 6.89 23.25 -12.72
C ASP A 2 6.57 21.86 -12.13
N ALA A 3 5.46 21.26 -12.56
CA ALA A 3 5.01 19.95 -12.10
C ALA A 3 6.06 18.86 -12.36
N ARG A 4 6.79 18.94 -13.47
CA ARG A 4 7.88 18.02 -13.81
C ARG A 4 9.02 18.11 -12.81
N ILE A 5 9.43 19.34 -12.45
CA ILE A 5 10.48 19.58 -11.45
C ILE A 5 10.04 19.03 -10.09
N CYS A 6 8.78 19.24 -9.70
CA CYS A 6 8.23 18.69 -8.46
C CYS A 6 8.29 17.15 -8.45
N ALA A 7 7.88 16.50 -9.54
CA ALA A 7 7.93 15.05 -9.66
C ALA A 7 9.38 14.52 -9.58
N GLU A 8 10.32 15.16 -10.27
CA GLU A 8 11.75 14.80 -10.25
C GLU A 8 12.34 14.91 -8.84
N CYS A 9 12.06 16.00 -8.13
CA CYS A 9 12.59 16.22 -6.79
C CYS A 9 11.96 15.31 -5.72
N THR A 10 10.71 14.87 -5.91
CA THR A 10 9.97 14.06 -4.91
C THR A 10 10.03 12.55 -5.18
N ARG A 11 10.34 12.12 -6.41
CA ARG A 11 10.36 10.70 -6.81
C ARG A 11 11.18 9.80 -5.87
N ALA A 12 12.41 10.18 -5.59
CA ALA A 12 13.33 9.34 -4.80
C ALA A 12 12.81 9.10 -3.38
N VAL A 13 12.28 10.15 -2.72
CA VAL A 13 11.75 10.02 -1.36
C VAL A 13 10.45 9.21 -1.35
N LEU A 14 9.54 9.42 -2.31
CA LEU A 14 8.29 8.67 -2.40
C LEU A 14 8.54 7.18 -2.62
N VAL A 15 9.38 6.84 -3.61
CA VAL A 15 9.74 5.45 -3.91
C VAL A 15 10.41 4.78 -2.72
N ASN A 16 11.35 5.47 -2.05
CA ASN A 16 12.02 4.91 -0.88
C ASN A 16 11.03 4.65 0.28
N ARG A 17 10.16 5.63 0.59
CA ARG A 17 9.21 5.51 1.69
C ARG A 17 8.16 4.43 1.41
N GLY A 18 7.60 4.40 0.21
CA GLY A 18 6.65 3.36 -0.22
C GLY A 18 7.28 1.96 -0.22
N GLY A 19 8.52 1.83 -0.70
CA GLY A 19 9.27 0.57 -0.67
C GLY A 19 9.55 0.07 0.75
N ARG A 20 9.85 0.98 1.69
CA ARG A 20 10.02 0.61 3.11
C ARG A 20 8.72 0.17 3.76
N PHE A 21 7.59 0.79 3.41
CA PHE A 21 6.29 0.37 3.92
C PHE A 21 5.92 -1.05 3.45
N MET A 22 6.29 -1.43 2.22
CA MET A 22 6.00 -2.78 1.67
C MET A 22 6.48 -3.94 2.56
N ILE A 23 7.55 -3.71 3.32
CA ILE A 23 8.19 -4.71 4.19
C ILE A 23 8.16 -4.30 5.67
N ALA A 24 7.24 -3.41 6.03
CA ALA A 24 7.15 -2.81 7.35
C ALA A 24 6.83 -3.83 8.46
N PRO A 25 7.47 -3.73 9.65
CA PRO A 25 7.12 -4.53 10.82
C PRO A 25 5.66 -4.37 11.26
N GLU A 26 5.03 -3.23 10.98
CA GLU A 26 3.62 -2.92 11.25
C GLU A 26 2.71 -3.87 10.46
N LEU A 27 2.99 -4.12 9.18
CA LEU A 27 2.26 -5.12 8.38
C LEU A 27 2.44 -6.51 8.97
N ALA A 28 3.67 -6.88 9.33
CA ALA A 28 3.95 -8.19 9.94
C ALA A 28 3.24 -8.36 11.29
N THR A 29 3.01 -7.28 12.03
CA THR A 29 2.26 -7.30 13.30
C THR A 29 0.79 -7.60 13.05
N GLN A 30 0.19 -6.91 12.08
CA GLN A 30 -1.20 -7.15 11.70
C GLN A 30 -1.41 -8.55 11.10
N GLU A 31 -0.46 -9.05 10.31
CA GLU A 31 -0.48 -10.44 9.82
C GLU A 31 -0.53 -11.45 10.97
N ARG A 32 0.28 -11.27 12.02
CA ARG A 32 0.26 -12.16 13.19
C ARG A 32 -1.06 -12.10 13.94
N LEU A 33 -1.64 -10.89 14.11
CA LEU A 33 -2.92 -10.71 14.80
C LEU A 33 -4.07 -11.40 14.06
N LEU A 34 -4.04 -11.39 12.72
CA LEU A 34 -5.05 -12.03 11.87
C LEU A 34 -4.78 -13.52 11.62
N GLY A 35 -3.63 -14.05 12.03
CA GLY A 35 -3.18 -15.38 11.62
C GLY A 35 -2.93 -15.50 10.11
N ALA A 36 -2.69 -14.38 9.41
CA ALA A 36 -2.46 -14.34 7.98
C ALA A 36 -1.04 -14.82 7.63
N PRO A 37 -0.82 -15.38 6.42
CA PRO A 37 0.52 -15.73 5.97
C PRO A 37 1.45 -14.50 5.95
N ALA A 38 2.72 -14.70 6.30
CA ALA A 38 3.70 -13.62 6.30
C ALA A 38 3.85 -13.00 4.88
N ARG A 39 3.96 -11.67 4.83
CA ARG A 39 4.06 -10.86 3.60
C ARG A 39 2.83 -10.91 2.68
N SER A 40 1.69 -11.40 3.16
CA SER A 40 0.45 -11.42 2.38
C SER A 40 -0.31 -10.09 2.46
N LEU A 41 -0.23 -9.39 3.60
CA LEU A 41 -1.12 -8.26 3.90
C LEU A 41 -0.83 -7.05 3.01
N TYR A 42 0.41 -6.85 2.56
CA TYR A 42 0.73 -5.77 1.63
C TYR A 42 -0.09 -5.85 0.33
N LEU A 43 -0.26 -7.05 -0.22
CA LEU A 43 -1.01 -7.27 -1.45
C LEU A 43 -2.50 -7.43 -1.15
N ARG A 44 -2.83 -8.29 -0.18
CA ARG A 44 -4.20 -8.60 0.21
C ARG A 44 -4.95 -7.35 0.68
N GLY A 45 -4.35 -6.53 1.53
CA GLY A 45 -4.96 -5.32 2.05
C GLY A 45 -5.29 -4.29 0.97
N ARG A 46 -4.41 -4.15 -0.03
CA ARG A 46 -4.60 -3.24 -1.17
C ARG A 46 -5.64 -3.75 -2.17
N SER A 47 -5.69 -5.05 -2.43
CA SER A 47 -6.65 -5.63 -3.38
C SER A 47 -8.03 -5.90 -2.79
N ALA A 48 -8.13 -5.97 -1.46
CA ALA A 48 -9.37 -6.28 -0.74
C ALA A 48 -10.51 -5.29 -0.97
N VAL A 49 -10.22 -4.06 -1.39
CA VAL A 49 -11.26 -3.07 -1.74
C VAL A 49 -12.13 -3.53 -2.92
N LEU A 50 -11.63 -4.47 -3.73
CA LEU A 50 -12.38 -5.13 -4.81
C LEU A 50 -13.10 -6.41 -4.35
N GLY A 51 -13.13 -6.70 -3.04
CA GLY A 51 -13.55 -7.98 -2.49
C GLY A 51 -12.43 -9.01 -2.55
N ASP A 52 -12.61 -10.05 -3.36
CA ASP A 52 -11.67 -11.17 -3.52
C ASP A 52 -11.35 -11.44 -5.01
N PRO A 53 -10.71 -10.49 -5.71
CA PRO A 53 -10.36 -10.67 -7.12
C PRO A 53 -9.33 -11.80 -7.31
N PRO A 54 -9.32 -12.48 -8.47
CA PRO A 54 -8.29 -13.46 -8.81
C PRO A 54 -6.87 -12.85 -8.80
N PRO A 55 -5.81 -13.62 -8.50
CA PRO A 55 -4.43 -13.12 -8.47
C PRO A 55 -3.98 -12.42 -9.76
N GLN A 56 -4.43 -12.88 -10.92
CA GLN A 56 -4.16 -12.22 -12.22
C GLN A 56 -4.69 -10.77 -12.24
N VAL A 57 -5.94 -10.56 -11.80
CA VAL A 57 -6.55 -9.22 -11.72
C VAL A 57 -5.79 -8.34 -10.74
N VAL A 58 -5.31 -8.91 -9.63
CA VAL A 58 -4.49 -8.17 -8.65
C VAL A 58 -3.13 -7.78 -9.23
N ALA A 59 -2.49 -8.67 -9.99
CA ALA A 59 -1.23 -8.38 -10.64
C ALA A 59 -1.36 -7.27 -11.69
N GLU A 60 -2.41 -7.32 -12.51
CA GLU A 60 -2.75 -6.29 -13.50
C GLU A 60 -3.10 -4.96 -12.83
N LEU A 61 -3.89 -4.97 -11.76
CA LEU A 61 -4.23 -3.79 -10.97
C LEU A 61 -2.98 -3.07 -10.44
N PHE A 62 -2.01 -3.82 -9.93
CA PHE A 62 -0.80 -3.20 -9.36
C PHE A 62 0.21 -2.79 -10.42
N GLY A 63 0.27 -3.49 -11.56
CA GLY A 63 1.20 -3.20 -12.66
C GLY A 63 2.70 -3.23 -12.27
N LEU A 64 3.00 -3.70 -11.06
CA LEU A 64 4.32 -3.55 -10.41
C LEU A 64 5.00 -4.90 -10.18
N LEU A 65 4.23 -5.98 -10.02
CA LEU A 65 4.71 -7.26 -9.52
C LEU A 65 4.40 -8.37 -10.52
N PRO A 66 5.32 -9.33 -10.74
CA PRO A 66 5.03 -10.51 -11.53
C PRO A 66 3.85 -11.29 -10.95
N VAL A 67 2.95 -11.80 -11.81
CA VAL A 67 1.77 -12.57 -11.36
C VAL A 67 2.13 -13.72 -10.42
N ALA A 68 3.22 -14.45 -10.71
CA ALA A 68 3.67 -15.56 -9.88
C ALA A 68 3.98 -15.14 -8.42
N LEU A 69 4.45 -13.91 -8.21
CA LEU A 69 4.67 -13.37 -6.86
C LEU A 69 3.34 -13.08 -6.16
N VAL A 70 2.37 -12.55 -6.89
CA VAL A 70 1.02 -12.25 -6.37
C VAL A 70 0.29 -13.55 -6.02
N GLU A 71 0.35 -14.56 -6.88
CA GLU A 71 -0.17 -15.90 -6.61
C GLU A 71 0.48 -16.50 -5.36
N MET A 72 1.81 -16.49 -5.28
CA MET A 72 2.52 -17.00 -4.10
C MET A 72 2.08 -16.30 -2.80
N ALA A 73 1.78 -15.00 -2.86
CA ALA A 73 1.38 -14.23 -1.68
C ALA A 73 -0.10 -14.45 -1.29
N LEU A 74 -1.00 -14.57 -2.27
CA LEU A 74 -2.45 -14.65 -2.05
C LEU A 74 -2.98 -16.08 -1.96
N ALA A 75 -2.33 -17.05 -2.60
CA ALA A 75 -2.72 -18.47 -2.59
C ALA A 75 -2.03 -19.28 -1.48
N ARG A 76 -1.32 -18.61 -0.55
CA ARG A 76 -0.64 -19.29 0.56
C ARG A 76 -1.65 -19.96 1.48
N PRO A 77 -1.40 -21.22 1.89
CA PRO A 77 -2.28 -21.91 2.82
C PRO A 77 -2.37 -21.15 4.15
N GLY A 78 -3.60 -20.94 4.63
CA GLY A 78 -3.88 -20.20 5.86
C GLY A 78 -5.36 -19.79 5.97
N PRO A 79 -5.75 -19.14 7.06
CA PRO A 79 -7.09 -18.57 7.21
C PRO A 79 -7.36 -17.54 6.12
N VAL A 80 -8.55 -17.63 5.50
CA VAL A 80 -9.02 -16.58 4.59
C VAL A 80 -9.34 -15.36 5.42
N VAL A 81 -8.54 -14.30 5.31
CA VAL A 81 -8.82 -13.01 5.93
C VAL A 81 -9.93 -12.32 5.13
N PRO A 82 -11.10 -12.03 5.73
CA PRO A 82 -12.18 -11.32 5.05
C PRO A 82 -11.72 -9.94 4.54
N ALA A 83 -12.28 -9.49 3.42
CA ALA A 83 -11.86 -8.24 2.77
C ALA A 83 -11.88 -7.03 3.71
N ALA A 84 -12.96 -6.85 4.48
CA ALA A 84 -13.07 -5.77 5.45
C ALA A 84 -11.94 -5.80 6.51
N GLN A 85 -11.63 -6.98 7.04
CA GLN A 85 -10.55 -7.14 8.03
C GLN A 85 -9.17 -6.89 7.42
N ALA A 86 -8.95 -7.30 6.17
CA ALA A 86 -7.71 -7.03 5.45
C ALA A 86 -7.50 -5.53 5.21
N ILE A 87 -8.57 -4.80 4.84
CA ILE A 87 -8.54 -3.34 4.66
C ILE A 87 -8.24 -2.64 5.98
N GLU A 88 -8.93 -3.02 7.05
CA GLU A 88 -8.74 -2.45 8.38
C GLU A 88 -7.31 -2.67 8.90
N ALA A 89 -6.80 -3.90 8.79
CA ALA A 89 -5.45 -4.26 9.20
C ALA A 89 -4.38 -3.53 8.38
N TYR A 90 -4.53 -3.46 7.06
CA TYR A 90 -3.60 -2.71 6.20
C TYR A 90 -3.59 -1.22 6.53
N SER A 91 -4.77 -0.63 6.74
CA SER A 91 -4.93 0.78 7.10
C SER A 91 -4.32 1.07 8.46
N THR A 92 -4.53 0.18 9.43
CA THR A 92 -3.93 0.26 10.76
C THR A 92 -2.40 0.23 10.68
N ALA A 93 -1.83 -0.71 9.91
CA ALA A 93 -0.39 -0.77 9.69
C ALA A 93 0.15 0.50 9.02
N CYS A 94 -0.58 1.06 8.04
CA CYS A 94 -0.22 2.31 7.37
C CYS A 94 -0.20 3.48 8.36
N TRP A 95 -1.22 3.59 9.22
CA TRP A 95 -1.29 4.65 10.23
C TRP A 95 -0.19 4.52 11.30
N GLU A 96 0.09 3.30 11.77
CA GLU A 96 1.19 3.04 12.71
C GLU A 96 2.54 3.40 12.10
N TRP A 97 2.78 2.95 10.86
CA TRP A 97 4.01 3.28 10.13
C TRP A 97 4.14 4.79 9.95
N GLY A 98 3.05 5.48 9.61
CA GLY A 98 2.99 6.94 9.51
C GLY A 98 3.39 7.61 10.83
N ARG A 99 2.83 7.17 11.95
CA ARG A 99 3.20 7.68 13.29
C ARG A 99 4.68 7.45 13.60
N HIS A 100 5.25 6.30 13.27
CA HIS A 100 6.65 6.01 13.57
C HIS A 100 7.65 6.72 12.65
N HIS A 101 7.25 7.05 11.42
CA HIS A 101 8.20 7.51 10.40
C HIS A 101 7.98 8.94 9.91
N LEU A 102 6.83 9.54 10.19
CA LEU A 102 6.45 10.87 9.73
C LEU A 102 6.13 11.84 10.88
N ALA A 103 6.11 11.40 12.14
CA ALA A 103 5.78 12.26 13.29
C ALA A 103 6.70 13.48 13.45
N GLU A 104 7.96 13.38 13.02
CA GLU A 104 8.93 14.47 13.09
C GLU A 104 8.85 15.43 11.89
N ILE A 105 8.02 15.12 10.89
CA ILE A 105 7.81 15.98 9.73
C ILE A 105 6.80 17.06 10.10
N GLY A 106 7.28 18.27 10.38
CA GLY A 106 6.40 19.44 10.42
C GLY A 106 6.04 19.90 9.00
N PRO A 107 4.80 20.33 8.70
CA PRO A 107 3.53 20.12 9.38
C PRO A 107 2.84 18.84 8.85
N ALA A 108 2.76 17.78 9.67
CA ALA A 108 2.21 16.49 9.26
C ALA A 108 0.76 16.56 8.75
N ASP A 109 -0.08 17.39 9.37
CA ASP A 109 -1.46 17.61 8.93
C ASP A 109 -1.51 18.20 7.52
N ARG A 110 -0.64 19.18 7.25
CA ARG A 110 -0.54 19.78 5.92
C ARG A 110 -0.03 18.79 4.89
N LEU A 111 0.90 17.91 5.27
CA LEU A 111 1.35 16.83 4.39
C LEU A 111 0.20 15.87 4.08
N ALA A 112 -0.62 15.50 5.06
CA ALA A 112 -1.79 14.64 4.86
C ALA A 112 -2.79 15.28 3.87
N ASP A 113 -3.15 16.55 4.07
CA ASP A 113 -4.04 17.29 3.15
C ASP A 113 -3.52 17.28 1.71
N LEU A 114 -2.21 17.51 1.53
CA LEU A 114 -1.58 17.52 0.21
C LEU A 114 -1.57 16.13 -0.41
N LEU A 115 -1.31 15.07 0.36
CA LEU A 115 -1.31 13.69 -0.15
C LEU A 115 -2.71 13.24 -0.58
N VAL A 116 -3.75 13.64 0.16
CA VAL A 116 -5.15 13.39 -0.22
C VAL A 116 -5.47 14.15 -1.51
N ALA A 117 -5.17 15.45 -1.58
CA ALA A 117 -5.44 16.25 -2.78
C ALA A 117 -4.71 15.71 -4.03
N VAL A 118 -3.47 15.23 -3.88
CA VAL A 118 -2.73 14.60 -4.99
C VAL A 118 -3.36 13.27 -5.40
N SER A 119 -3.83 12.47 -4.43
CA SER A 119 -4.47 11.19 -4.71
C SER A 119 -5.83 11.35 -5.39
N ASP A 120 -6.63 12.33 -4.96
CA ASP A 120 -7.94 12.65 -5.56
C ASP A 120 -7.81 13.26 -6.96
N ALA A 121 -6.72 14.00 -7.22
CA ALA A 121 -6.44 14.58 -8.54
C ALA A 121 -5.77 13.60 -9.51
N ALA A 122 -5.30 12.44 -9.04
CA ALA A 122 -4.65 11.45 -9.89
C ALA A 122 -5.67 10.82 -10.83
N ASP A 123 -5.30 10.68 -12.11
CA ASP A 123 -6.13 9.97 -13.08
C ASP A 123 -6.25 8.49 -12.69
N ALA A 124 -7.48 8.06 -12.45
CA ALA A 124 -7.79 6.70 -12.00
C ALA A 124 -7.42 5.61 -13.03
N SER A 125 -7.16 5.97 -14.29
CA SER A 125 -6.67 5.04 -15.31
C SER A 125 -5.23 4.58 -15.06
N ALA A 126 -4.48 5.27 -14.21
CA ALA A 126 -3.05 5.02 -13.94
C ALA A 126 -2.17 5.00 -15.20
N LEU A 127 -2.66 5.54 -16.32
CA LEU A 127 -1.88 5.71 -17.54
C LEU A 127 -0.81 6.76 -17.30
N ALA A 128 0.34 6.59 -17.94
CA ALA A 128 1.39 7.59 -17.89
C ALA A 128 0.87 8.90 -18.48
N LEU A 129 0.98 9.98 -17.69
CA LEU A 129 0.80 11.37 -18.15
C LEU A 129 1.92 11.79 -19.10
#